data_AF-A0A0N4XGL6-F1
#
_entry.id   AF-A0A0N4XGL6-F1
#
_cell.length_a   1.000
_cell.length_b   1.000
_cell.length_c   1.000
_cell.angle_alpha   90.00
_cell.angle_beta   90.00
_cell.angle_gamma   90.00
#
_symmetry.space_group_name_H-M   'P 1'
#
loop_
_entity.id
_entity.type
_entity.pdbx_description
1 polymer ?
#
loop_
_entity_poly.entity_id
_entity_poly.type
_entity_poly.pdbx_seq_one_letter_code
_entity_poly.pdbx_strand_id
1 'polypeptide(L)'
;MLHDEQLLINEQDPFPSVTAIHRLASQLAQANPSLTPEHKKVSIKDKHRSFRSFTWADGKGQVENKERMIPCSHAGHCDGNPQCVCSSGSGICSKFCGCPPECRMRFPGCRCAPGNCRTKQCQCYFARWECDPDLCKSCKCGEFHVVGISGIAGWGCFIQETADKGDLIAEYTGEVISKWESERRGLIYDKFCTSYIFGMNNDQFIDATRVGNLIRFANHSNNNANCSSEIKIVNGEHRIGVYASRHILFGEELLFDYNYGQTWNKFVPIEKSIKAQANRSTPDSDSSRTAGSQNKPEKLRRSVLKKSIKAELKPDEIKRETRRSHDDSSKSSSKRAKSQKK
;
A
#
# COMPACT_ATOMS: atom_id res chain seq x y z
N MET A 1 -49.27 15.04 42.58
CA MET A 1 -48.74 16.42 42.48
C MET A 1 -47.39 16.32 41.78
N LEU A 2 -47.43 16.50 40.46
CA LEU A 2 -46.26 16.61 39.60
C LEU A 2 -45.64 17.99 39.88
N HIS A 3 -44.37 18.03 40.30
CA HIS A 3 -43.62 19.28 40.32
C HIS A 3 -42.87 19.40 39.00
N ASP A 4 -43.37 20.31 38.17
CA ASP A 4 -42.68 20.83 36.99
C ASP A 4 -41.40 21.56 37.42
N GLU A 5 -40.23 20.97 37.18
CA GLU A 5 -39.00 21.74 37.02
C GLU A 5 -38.89 22.16 35.55
N GLN A 6 -39.47 23.33 35.25
CA GLN A 6 -39.23 24.03 34.00
C GLN A 6 -37.76 24.46 33.95
N LEU A 7 -36.95 23.71 33.21
CA LEU A 7 -35.66 24.18 32.70
C LEU A 7 -35.96 25.37 31.77
N LEU A 8 -35.70 26.58 32.27
CA LEU A 8 -35.72 27.81 31.49
C LEU A 8 -34.73 27.71 30.33
N ILE A 9 -35.23 27.32 29.15
CA ILE A 9 -34.54 27.54 27.89
C ILE A 9 -34.60 29.04 27.64
N ASN A 10 -33.50 29.74 27.91
CA ASN A 10 -33.39 31.15 27.59
C ASN A 10 -33.25 31.27 26.06
N GLU A 11 -34.35 31.59 25.36
CA GLU A 11 -34.45 31.72 23.89
C GLU A 11 -33.70 32.95 23.32
N GLN A 12 -32.55 33.33 23.89
CA GLN A 12 -31.86 34.59 23.54
C GLN A 12 -30.58 34.45 22.71
N ASP A 13 -30.22 33.25 22.22
CA ASP A 13 -29.11 33.11 21.27
C ASP A 13 -29.40 32.04 20.20
N PRO A 14 -29.69 32.43 18.94
CA PRO A 14 -29.89 31.48 17.86
C PRO A 14 -28.60 30.76 17.42
N PHE A 15 -27.43 31.15 17.96
CA PHE A 15 -26.13 30.53 17.67
C PHE A 15 -25.32 30.36 18.97
N PRO A 16 -25.56 29.29 19.75
CA PRO A 16 -24.78 29.04 20.95
C PRO A 16 -23.30 28.82 20.58
N SER A 17 -22.40 29.49 21.30
CA SER A 17 -20.96 29.28 21.13
C SER A 17 -20.59 27.80 21.34
N VAL A 18 -19.52 27.34 20.68
CA VAL A 18 -18.99 25.97 20.84
C VAL A 18 -18.80 25.61 22.32
N THR A 19 -18.40 26.59 23.14
CA THR A 19 -18.24 26.44 24.60
C THR A 19 -19.57 26.20 25.33
N ALA A 20 -20.65 26.87 24.92
CA ALA A 20 -21.99 26.67 25.47
C ALA A 20 -22.52 25.29 25.11
N ILE A 21 -22.31 24.84 23.86
CA ILE A 21 -22.65 23.50 23.40
C ILE A 21 -21.89 22.44 24.21
N HIS A 22 -20.58 22.64 24.42
CA HIS A 22 -19.75 21.72 25.20
C HIS A 22 -20.16 21.66 26.68
N ARG A 23 -20.53 22.79 27.30
CA ARG A 23 -21.05 22.79 28.68
C ARG A 23 -22.37 22.04 28.79
N LEU A 24 -23.30 22.31 27.88
CA LEU A 24 -24.60 21.63 27.86
C LEU A 24 -24.43 20.13 27.65
N ALA A 25 -23.57 19.72 26.69
CA ALA A 25 -23.25 18.31 26.46
C ALA A 25 -22.61 17.66 27.70
N SER A 26 -21.74 18.37 28.43
CA SER A 26 -21.12 17.88 29.66
C SER A 26 -22.14 17.74 30.80
N GLN A 27 -23.08 18.68 30.93
CA GLN A 27 -24.16 18.62 31.92
C GLN A 27 -25.12 17.46 31.62
N LEU A 28 -25.50 17.25 30.35
CA LEU A 28 -26.31 16.12 29.92
C LEU A 28 -25.60 14.77 30.14
N ALA A 29 -24.28 14.72 29.93
CA ALA A 29 -23.47 13.54 30.23
C ALA A 29 -23.39 13.23 31.73
N GLN A 30 -23.38 14.25 32.59
CA GLN A 30 -23.38 14.08 34.06
C GLN A 30 -24.76 13.67 34.59
N ALA A 31 -25.85 14.15 33.98
CA ALA A 31 -27.22 13.82 34.36
C ALA A 31 -27.65 12.39 33.95
N ASN A 32 -26.90 11.74 33.05
CA ASN A 32 -27.12 10.36 32.61
C ASN A 32 -25.82 9.54 32.75
N PRO A 33 -25.52 8.98 33.93
CA PRO A 33 -24.33 8.13 34.14
C PRO A 33 -24.33 6.85 33.30
N SER A 34 -25.44 6.51 32.64
CA SER A 34 -25.57 5.46 31.63
C SER A 34 -24.93 5.82 30.27
N LEU A 35 -24.58 7.09 30.03
CA LEU A 35 -23.97 7.59 28.78
C LEU A 35 -22.44 7.67 28.81
N THR A 36 -21.80 7.42 29.95
CA THR A 36 -20.35 7.17 30.00
C THR A 36 -20.13 5.67 30.12
N PRO A 37 -19.94 4.95 29.01
CA PRO A 37 -19.70 3.55 29.15
C PRO A 37 -18.29 3.36 29.70
N GLU A 38 -18.18 2.72 30.87
CA GLU A 38 -16.92 2.21 31.40
C GLU A 38 -16.43 1.07 30.48
N HIS A 39 -15.92 1.42 29.31
CA HIS A 39 -15.26 0.45 28.45
C HIS A 39 -13.90 0.14 29.07
N LYS A 40 -13.78 -1.01 29.75
CA LYS A 40 -12.48 -1.66 29.90
C LYS A 40 -11.88 -1.76 28.50
N LYS A 41 -10.77 -1.06 28.26
CA LYS A 41 -10.04 -1.12 26.98
C LYS A 41 -9.61 -2.56 26.73
N VAL A 42 -10.38 -3.29 25.93
CA VAL A 42 -10.01 -4.63 25.48
C VAL A 42 -8.83 -4.46 24.52
N SER A 43 -7.71 -5.12 24.81
CA SER A 43 -6.57 -5.09 23.90
C SER A 43 -6.97 -5.70 22.56
N ILE A 44 -6.49 -5.13 21.46
CA ILE A 44 -6.62 -5.71 20.11
C ILE A 44 -6.18 -7.18 20.12
N LYS A 45 -5.13 -7.51 20.89
CA LYS A 45 -4.65 -8.90 20.98
C LYS A 45 -5.68 -9.85 21.55
N ASP A 46 -6.44 -9.40 22.55
CA ASP A 46 -7.47 -10.18 23.22
C ASP A 46 -8.68 -10.34 22.30
N LYS A 47 -9.06 -9.28 21.57
CA LYS A 47 -10.16 -9.32 20.60
C LYS A 47 -9.96 -10.37 19.50
N HIS A 48 -8.78 -10.45 18.91
CA HIS A 48 -8.50 -11.49 17.90
C HIS A 48 -8.44 -12.91 18.49
N ARG A 49 -7.97 -13.06 19.74
CA ARG A 49 -7.95 -14.36 20.43
C ARG A 49 -9.38 -14.82 20.69
N SER A 50 -10.21 -13.95 21.28
CA SER A 50 -11.61 -14.24 21.58
C SER A 50 -12.42 -14.49 20.32
N PHE A 51 -12.19 -13.70 19.26
CA PHE A 51 -12.86 -13.88 17.97
C PHE A 51 -12.55 -15.24 17.36
N ARG A 52 -11.29 -15.68 17.39
CA ARG A 52 -10.93 -17.03 16.93
C ARG A 52 -11.56 -18.12 17.78
N SER A 53 -11.46 -18.03 19.11
CA SER A 53 -12.05 -19.08 19.96
C SER A 53 -13.56 -19.15 19.83
N PHE A 54 -14.23 -18.01 19.60
CA PHE A 54 -15.68 -17.94 19.51
C PHE A 54 -16.20 -18.34 18.12
N THR A 55 -15.70 -17.70 17.06
CA THR A 55 -16.27 -17.87 15.73
C THR A 55 -15.62 -19.04 14.96
N TRP A 56 -14.35 -19.39 15.24
CA TRP A 56 -13.62 -20.42 14.47
C TRP A 56 -13.62 -21.80 15.15
N ALA A 57 -13.91 -21.92 16.45
CA ALA A 57 -13.91 -23.22 17.14
C ALA A 57 -14.99 -24.18 16.62
N ASP A 58 -16.16 -23.65 16.23
CA ASP A 58 -17.33 -24.45 15.84
C ASP A 58 -17.52 -24.55 14.31
N GLY A 59 -16.53 -24.13 13.50
CA GLY A 59 -16.67 -24.07 12.03
C GLY A 59 -17.59 -22.96 11.50
N LYS A 60 -18.22 -22.17 12.40
CA LYS A 60 -19.07 -21.00 12.09
C LYS A 60 -18.34 -19.82 11.43
N GLY A 61 -17.02 -19.89 11.27
CA GLY A 61 -16.18 -18.82 10.71
C GLY A 61 -16.06 -18.79 9.19
N GLN A 62 -16.54 -19.83 8.49
CA GLN A 62 -16.61 -19.79 7.03
C GLN A 62 -17.82 -18.99 6.59
N VAL A 63 -17.58 -17.74 6.18
CA VAL A 63 -18.61 -16.92 5.53
C VAL A 63 -18.76 -17.40 4.09
N GLU A 64 -19.97 -17.75 3.68
CA GLU A 64 -20.22 -18.20 2.31
C GLU A 64 -20.28 -17.03 1.30
N ASN A 65 -20.46 -15.80 1.77
CA ASN A 65 -20.58 -14.57 0.98
C ASN A 65 -21.62 -14.65 -0.16
N LYS A 66 -22.66 -15.49 -0.01
CA LYS A 66 -23.73 -15.65 -1.01
C LYS A 66 -24.75 -14.52 -0.98
N GLU A 67 -24.91 -13.88 0.17
CA GLU A 67 -25.90 -12.84 0.40
C GLU A 67 -25.24 -11.48 0.64
N ARG A 68 -25.98 -10.42 0.34
CA ARG A 68 -25.55 -9.06 0.65
C ARG A 68 -25.38 -8.91 2.16
N MET A 69 -24.23 -8.39 2.58
CA MET A 69 -24.02 -8.02 3.98
C MET A 69 -24.92 -6.83 4.35
N ILE A 70 -25.75 -7.02 5.39
CA ILE A 70 -26.58 -5.97 5.99
C ILE A 70 -26.03 -5.67 7.39
N PRO A 71 -25.57 -4.43 7.66
CA PRO A 71 -25.11 -4.06 8.99
C PRO A 71 -26.23 -4.11 10.03
N CYS A 72 -25.96 -4.65 11.21
CA CYS A 72 -26.93 -4.65 12.30
C CYS A 72 -27.06 -3.27 12.96
N SER A 73 -28.26 -2.93 13.44
CA SER A 73 -28.57 -1.67 14.14
C SER A 73 -29.51 -1.84 15.33
N HIS A 74 -29.66 -3.08 15.82
CA HIS A 74 -30.51 -3.39 16.98
C HIS A 74 -29.82 -3.02 18.31
N ALA A 75 -30.62 -2.93 19.38
CA ALA A 75 -30.12 -2.82 20.74
C ALA A 75 -29.64 -4.18 21.30
N GLY A 76 -28.74 -4.14 22.28
CA GLY A 76 -28.23 -5.34 22.97
C GLY A 76 -27.06 -6.04 22.25
N HIS A 77 -26.65 -7.18 22.80
CA HIS A 77 -25.53 -7.96 22.28
C HIS A 77 -25.91 -8.68 20.97
N CYS A 78 -24.93 -8.90 20.08
CA CYS A 78 -25.18 -9.59 18.81
C CYS A 78 -25.08 -11.12 18.92
N ASP A 79 -24.28 -11.64 19.86
CA ASP A 79 -24.05 -13.07 20.05
C ASP A 79 -25.34 -13.80 20.47
N GLY A 80 -25.81 -14.72 19.63
CA GLY A 80 -27.02 -15.52 19.87
C GLY A 80 -28.31 -14.70 19.86
N ASN A 81 -28.28 -13.45 19.43
CA ASN A 81 -29.45 -12.57 19.44
C ASN A 81 -30.26 -12.77 18.16
N PRO A 82 -31.53 -13.21 18.25
CA PRO A 82 -32.38 -13.44 17.08
C PRO A 82 -32.73 -12.15 16.33
N GLN A 83 -32.63 -10.98 16.98
CA GLN A 83 -32.80 -9.67 16.36
C GLN A 83 -31.55 -9.21 15.59
N CYS A 84 -30.44 -9.93 15.71
CA CYS A 84 -29.21 -9.60 15.01
C CYS A 84 -29.15 -10.29 13.64
N VAL A 85 -29.33 -9.51 12.57
CA VAL A 85 -29.15 -9.98 11.19
C VAL A 85 -27.77 -10.62 10.94
N CYS A 86 -26.73 -10.17 11.64
CA CYS A 86 -25.40 -10.77 11.53
C CYS A 86 -25.29 -12.12 12.26
N SER A 87 -26.02 -12.32 13.36
CA SER A 87 -26.00 -13.59 14.10
C SER A 87 -26.70 -14.70 13.33
N SER A 88 -27.81 -14.37 12.69
CA SER A 88 -28.60 -15.33 11.90
C SER A 88 -28.04 -15.55 10.49
N GLY A 89 -27.28 -14.58 9.96
CA GLY A 89 -26.66 -14.64 8.63
C GLY A 89 -25.19 -15.06 8.66
N SER A 90 -24.30 -14.10 8.43
CA SER A 90 -22.85 -14.34 8.23
C SER A 90 -22.09 -14.85 9.46
N GLY A 91 -22.68 -14.79 10.66
CA GLY A 91 -22.00 -15.05 11.92
C GLY A 91 -20.93 -14.00 12.30
N ILE A 92 -20.81 -12.91 11.53
CA ILE A 92 -19.76 -11.89 11.67
C ILE A 92 -20.34 -10.49 11.43
N CYS A 93 -20.15 -9.60 12.40
CA CYS A 93 -20.41 -8.16 12.24
C CYS A 93 -19.23 -7.45 11.57
N SER A 94 -19.50 -6.46 10.71
CA SER A 94 -18.46 -5.65 10.07
C SER A 94 -18.17 -4.36 10.82
N LYS A 95 -17.25 -3.55 10.28
CA LYS A 95 -16.98 -2.20 10.81
C LYS A 95 -18.17 -1.25 10.67
N PHE A 96 -19.11 -1.53 9.76
CA PHE A 96 -20.28 -0.69 9.50
C PHE A 96 -21.49 -1.01 10.39
N CYS A 97 -21.44 -2.10 11.18
CA CYS A 97 -22.49 -2.42 12.13
C CYS A 97 -22.57 -1.38 13.26
N GLY A 98 -23.78 -1.10 13.72
CA GLY A 98 -24.07 -0.22 14.86
C GLY A 98 -23.75 -0.85 16.22
N CYS A 99 -23.31 -2.10 16.25
CA CYS A 99 -22.87 -2.77 17.48
C CYS A 99 -21.55 -2.17 18.02
N PRO A 100 -21.32 -2.23 19.34
CA PRO A 100 -20.14 -1.61 19.95
C PRO A 100 -18.82 -2.22 19.41
N PRO A 101 -17.70 -1.48 19.47
CA PRO A 101 -16.37 -1.99 19.07
C PRO A 101 -15.95 -3.30 19.74
N GLU A 102 -16.46 -3.56 20.95
CA GLU A 102 -16.21 -4.73 21.78
C GLU A 102 -17.09 -5.93 21.44
N CYS A 103 -18.03 -5.78 20.50
CA CYS A 103 -18.88 -6.87 20.04
C CYS A 103 -18.01 -8.08 19.63
N ARG A 104 -18.28 -9.24 20.23
CA ARG A 104 -17.51 -10.48 20.03
C ARG A 104 -17.59 -11.00 18.60
N MET A 105 -18.68 -10.68 17.89
CA MET A 105 -18.86 -11.04 16.48
C MET A 105 -18.25 -10.00 15.54
N ARG A 106 -17.76 -8.85 16.03
CA ARG A 106 -17.22 -7.80 15.18
C ARG A 106 -15.83 -8.15 14.67
N PHE A 107 -15.70 -8.24 13.35
CA PHE A 107 -14.49 -8.65 12.68
C PHE A 107 -13.30 -7.76 13.09
N PRO A 108 -12.22 -8.33 13.64
CA PRO A 108 -11.09 -7.55 14.14
C PRO A 108 -10.03 -7.24 13.06
N GLY A 109 -10.16 -7.78 11.85
CA GLY A 109 -9.09 -7.77 10.84
C GLY A 109 -8.14 -8.96 10.99
N CYS A 110 -6.96 -8.88 10.37
CA CYS A 110 -5.86 -9.83 10.61
C CYS A 110 -4.67 -9.18 11.33
N ARG A 111 -3.78 -10.03 11.87
CA ARG A 111 -2.48 -9.65 12.44
C ARG A 111 -1.32 -10.34 11.72
N CYS A 112 -1.52 -10.65 10.45
CA CYS A 112 -0.51 -11.31 9.65
C CYS A 112 0.69 -10.38 9.47
N ALA A 113 1.87 -10.97 9.29
CA ALA A 113 2.98 -10.25 8.71
C ALA A 113 2.72 -10.02 7.20
N PRO A 114 3.39 -9.04 6.57
CA PRO A 114 3.26 -8.80 5.14
C PRO A 114 3.46 -10.06 4.28
N GLY A 115 2.64 -10.22 3.24
CA GLY A 115 2.63 -11.39 2.36
C GLY A 115 1.95 -12.66 2.89
N ASN A 116 1.57 -12.72 4.17
CA ASN A 116 1.05 -13.97 4.80
C ASN A 116 -0.48 -14.10 4.82
N CYS A 117 -1.21 -13.31 4.03
CA CYS A 117 -2.67 -13.26 4.04
C CYS A 117 -3.37 -14.26 3.09
N ARG A 118 -2.71 -15.36 2.71
CA ARG A 118 -3.16 -16.28 1.65
C ARG A 118 -3.49 -17.69 2.09
N THR A 119 -3.50 -17.94 3.39
CA THR A 119 -3.76 -19.26 3.95
C THR A 119 -4.86 -19.17 5.00
N LYS A 120 -5.43 -20.33 5.38
CA LYS A 120 -6.41 -20.44 6.47
C LYS A 120 -5.89 -19.93 7.83
N GLN A 121 -4.58 -19.64 7.96
CA GLN A 121 -4.02 -18.94 9.12
C GLN A 121 -4.35 -17.45 9.16
N CYS A 122 -4.74 -16.82 8.05
CA CYS A 122 -5.22 -15.45 8.02
C CYS A 122 -6.74 -15.41 8.29
N GLN A 123 -7.18 -14.54 9.19
CA GLN A 123 -8.61 -14.37 9.52
C GLN A 123 -9.41 -13.86 8.32
N CYS A 124 -8.85 -12.91 7.55
CA CYS A 124 -9.46 -12.39 6.32
C CYS A 124 -9.64 -13.51 5.29
N TYR A 125 -8.57 -14.22 4.97
CA TYR A 125 -8.61 -15.35 4.03
C TYR A 125 -9.61 -16.44 4.45
N PHE A 126 -9.60 -16.83 5.74
CA PHE A 126 -10.52 -17.86 6.23
C PHE A 126 -11.99 -17.41 6.14
N ALA A 127 -12.26 -16.14 6.45
CA ALA A 127 -13.58 -15.53 6.30
C ALA A 127 -13.95 -15.27 4.82
N ARG A 128 -13.05 -15.56 3.87
CA ARG A 128 -13.17 -15.20 2.45
C ARG A 128 -13.40 -13.70 2.21
N TRP A 129 -12.82 -12.87 3.07
CA TRP A 129 -12.84 -11.41 2.94
C TRP A 129 -11.45 -10.90 2.61
N GLU A 130 -11.39 -9.82 1.85
CA GLU A 130 -10.16 -9.08 1.65
C GLU A 130 -9.69 -8.42 2.95
N CYS A 131 -8.39 -8.12 3.01
CA CYS A 131 -7.87 -7.35 4.13
C CYS A 131 -8.42 -5.92 4.08
N ASP A 132 -9.00 -5.47 5.19
CA ASP A 132 -9.47 -4.10 5.35
C ASP A 132 -8.32 -3.20 5.82
N PRO A 133 -7.93 -2.13 5.08
CA PRO A 133 -6.86 -1.23 5.48
C PRO A 133 -7.08 -0.54 6.84
N ASP A 134 -8.33 -0.38 7.29
CA ASP A 134 -8.66 0.23 8.57
C ASP A 134 -8.47 -0.72 9.75
N LEU A 135 -8.52 -2.03 9.50
CA LEU A 135 -8.42 -3.06 10.54
C LEU A 135 -7.06 -3.79 10.50
N CYS A 136 -6.55 -4.08 9.32
CA CYS A 136 -5.41 -4.98 9.09
C CYS A 136 -4.08 -4.22 9.04
N LYS A 137 -3.74 -3.52 10.13
CA LYS A 137 -2.59 -2.59 10.16
C LYS A 137 -1.21 -3.25 10.02
N SER A 138 -1.07 -4.54 10.33
CA SER A 138 0.24 -5.21 10.34
C SER A 138 0.59 -5.90 9.03
N CYS A 139 -0.41 -6.35 8.26
CA CYS A 139 -0.16 -7.15 7.07
C CYS A 139 0.16 -6.29 5.85
N LYS A 140 -0.14 -4.98 5.89
CA LYS A 140 0.08 -4.05 4.78
C LYS A 140 -0.61 -4.47 3.47
N CYS A 141 -1.60 -5.35 3.51
CA CYS A 141 -2.46 -5.63 2.37
C CYS A 141 -3.22 -4.34 2.04
N GLY A 142 -2.91 -3.73 0.88
CA GLY A 142 -3.28 -2.37 0.52
C GLY A 142 -2.08 -1.48 0.15
N GLU A 143 -0.88 -1.78 0.66
CA GLU A 143 0.40 -1.24 0.19
C GLU A 143 1.04 -2.26 -0.77
N PHE A 144 0.53 -2.37 -1.99
CA PHE A 144 0.93 -3.43 -2.94
C PHE A 144 2.38 -3.34 -3.41
N HIS A 145 2.98 -2.15 -3.34
CA HIS A 145 4.31 -1.86 -3.87
C HIS A 145 5.09 -0.98 -2.92
N VAL A 146 6.41 -1.17 -2.88
CA VAL A 146 7.36 -0.27 -2.22
C VAL A 146 8.49 0.08 -3.18
N VAL A 147 9.12 1.23 -2.95
CA VAL A 147 10.28 1.68 -3.71
C VAL A 147 11.54 1.41 -2.91
N GLY A 148 12.56 0.84 -3.55
CA GLY A 148 13.84 0.52 -2.94
C GLY A 148 14.99 0.65 -3.93
N ILE A 149 16.23 0.46 -3.48
CA ILE A 149 17.38 0.46 -4.39
C ILE A 149 17.31 -0.77 -5.29
N SER A 150 17.31 -0.55 -6.60
CA SER A 150 17.23 -1.60 -7.62
C SER A 150 18.54 -2.39 -7.73
N GLY A 151 18.44 -3.67 -8.08
CA GLY A 151 19.60 -4.46 -8.52
C GLY A 151 20.11 -4.08 -9.92
N ILE A 152 19.29 -3.36 -10.69
CA ILE A 152 19.53 -2.96 -12.07
C ILE A 152 20.01 -1.50 -12.13
N ALA A 153 19.14 -0.55 -11.77
CA ALA A 153 19.41 0.87 -11.91
C ALA A 153 18.59 1.71 -10.91
N GLY A 154 19.27 2.64 -10.22
CA GLY A 154 18.61 3.63 -9.36
C GLY A 154 17.60 3.03 -8.39
N TRP A 155 16.35 3.48 -8.53
CA TRP A 155 15.21 2.98 -7.76
C TRP A 155 14.49 1.86 -8.51
N GLY A 156 14.00 0.89 -7.76
CA GLY A 156 13.17 -0.23 -8.24
C GLY A 156 11.84 -0.27 -7.51
N CYS A 157 10.84 -0.89 -8.13
CA CYS A 157 9.54 -1.18 -7.53
C CYS A 157 9.51 -2.64 -7.07
N PHE A 158 9.09 -2.89 -5.82
CA PHE A 158 9.08 -4.23 -5.22
C PHE A 158 7.69 -4.58 -4.73
N ILE A 159 7.21 -5.77 -5.05
CA ILE A 159 5.88 -6.24 -4.65
C ILE A 159 5.84 -6.60 -3.16
N GLN A 160 4.77 -6.24 -2.46
CA GLN A 160 4.56 -6.56 -1.04
C GLN A 160 3.58 -7.71 -0.81
N GLU A 161 3.32 -8.47 -1.85
CA GLU A 161 2.59 -9.72 -1.80
C GLU A 161 3.06 -10.67 -2.90
N THR A 162 2.62 -11.92 -2.84
CA THR A 162 2.81 -12.83 -3.97
C THR A 162 1.90 -12.42 -5.13
N ALA A 163 2.11 -12.87 -6.35
CA ALA A 163 1.15 -12.67 -7.44
C ALA A 163 1.19 -13.90 -8.33
N ASP A 164 0.02 -14.40 -8.72
CA ASP A 164 -0.09 -15.48 -9.69
C ASP A 164 -0.08 -14.92 -11.11
N LYS A 165 0.30 -15.76 -12.08
CA LYS A 165 0.34 -15.35 -13.48
C LYS A 165 -1.05 -14.85 -13.91
N GLY A 166 -1.10 -13.65 -14.47
CA GLY A 166 -2.33 -12.99 -14.92
C GLY A 166 -2.94 -12.02 -13.90
N ASP A 167 -2.46 -12.01 -12.65
CA ASP A 167 -2.92 -11.05 -11.65
C ASP A 167 -2.59 -9.62 -12.08
N LEU A 168 -3.53 -8.69 -11.85
CA LEU A 168 -3.28 -7.26 -12.01
C LEU A 168 -2.37 -6.79 -10.88
N ILE A 169 -1.19 -6.29 -11.24
CA ILE A 169 -0.22 -5.73 -10.30
C ILE A 169 -0.58 -4.28 -10.02
N ALA A 170 -0.67 -3.45 -11.07
CA ALA A 170 -1.01 -2.04 -10.94
C ALA A 170 -1.54 -1.47 -12.26
N GLU A 171 -2.35 -0.42 -12.19
CA GLU A 171 -2.52 0.50 -13.31
C GLU A 171 -1.26 1.37 -13.43
N TYR A 172 -0.76 1.63 -14.64
CA TYR A 172 0.28 2.65 -14.87
C TYR A 172 -0.39 4.01 -15.03
N THR A 173 -0.23 4.89 -14.04
CA THR A 173 -0.91 6.20 -13.99
C THR A 173 0.06 7.36 -14.13
N GLY A 174 -0.42 8.45 -14.71
CA GLY A 174 0.30 9.70 -14.86
C GLY A 174 -0.50 10.76 -15.61
N GLU A 175 0.18 11.79 -16.10
CA GLU A 175 -0.44 12.83 -16.92
C GLU A 175 -0.71 12.28 -18.33
N VAL A 176 -1.96 12.37 -18.80
CA VAL A 176 -2.28 12.02 -20.20
C VAL A 176 -1.84 13.19 -21.10
N ILE A 177 -0.91 12.93 -22.00
CA ILE A 177 -0.32 13.92 -22.91
C ILE A 177 -0.48 13.48 -24.38
N SER A 178 -0.46 14.46 -25.28
CA SER A 178 -0.49 14.20 -26.72
C SER A 178 0.85 13.66 -27.22
N LYS A 179 0.84 13.04 -28.40
CA LYS A 179 2.06 12.63 -29.10
C LYS A 179 3.09 13.75 -29.26
N TRP A 180 2.66 14.95 -29.64
CA TRP A 180 3.57 16.09 -29.80
C TRP A 180 4.23 16.49 -28.47
N GLU A 181 3.45 16.49 -27.38
CA GLU A 181 3.99 16.82 -26.06
C GLU A 181 4.93 15.72 -25.54
N SER A 182 4.66 14.45 -25.86
CA SER A 182 5.54 13.34 -25.49
C SER A 182 6.88 13.42 -26.23
N GLU A 183 6.89 13.75 -27.52
CA GLU A 183 8.11 14.00 -28.30
C GLU A 183 8.89 15.21 -27.75
N ARG A 184 8.20 16.34 -27.47
CA ARG A 184 8.82 17.54 -26.92
C ARG A 184 9.49 17.28 -25.56
N ARG A 185 8.81 16.55 -24.66
CA ARG A 185 9.37 16.15 -23.35
C ARG A 185 10.48 15.10 -23.52
N GLY A 186 10.32 14.17 -24.46
CA GLY A 186 11.30 13.13 -24.80
C GLY A 186 12.67 13.69 -25.14
N LEU A 187 12.75 14.76 -25.94
CA LEU A 187 14.02 15.43 -26.27
C LEU A 187 14.81 15.92 -25.04
N ILE A 188 14.10 16.23 -23.96
CA ILE A 188 14.67 16.65 -22.68
C ILE A 188 15.02 15.41 -21.84
N TYR A 189 14.11 14.45 -21.75
CA TYR A 189 14.26 13.22 -20.97
C TYR A 189 15.39 12.33 -21.48
N ASP A 190 15.64 12.31 -22.79
CA ASP A 190 16.77 11.60 -23.41
C ASP A 190 18.11 12.16 -22.93
N LYS A 191 18.22 13.49 -22.76
CA LYS A 191 19.43 14.13 -22.21
C LYS A 191 19.65 13.79 -20.74
N PHE A 192 18.59 13.54 -19.99
CA PHE A 192 18.65 13.08 -18.60
C PHE A 192 18.72 11.56 -18.48
N CYS A 193 18.65 10.83 -19.61
CA CYS A 193 18.63 9.37 -19.68
C CYS A 193 17.56 8.74 -18.76
N THR A 194 16.41 9.39 -18.59
CA THR A 194 15.32 8.91 -17.76
C THR A 194 14.00 9.43 -18.30
N SER A 195 13.13 8.52 -18.72
CA SER A 195 11.79 8.82 -19.22
C SER A 195 10.77 7.93 -18.54
N TYR A 196 9.63 8.51 -18.15
CA TYR A 196 8.48 7.79 -17.61
C TYR A 196 7.26 7.88 -18.54
N ILE A 197 7.51 8.17 -19.83
CA ILE A 197 6.49 8.24 -20.87
C ILE A 197 6.15 6.83 -21.34
N PHE A 198 4.86 6.50 -21.30
CA PHE A 198 4.29 5.24 -21.72
C PHE A 198 3.27 5.48 -22.85
N GLY A 199 3.46 4.84 -24.01
CA GLY A 199 2.49 4.90 -25.11
C GLY A 199 1.20 4.14 -24.79
N MET A 200 0.06 4.82 -24.91
CA MET A 200 -1.26 4.22 -24.67
C MET A 200 -2.00 3.92 -25.96
N ASN A 201 -2.01 4.86 -26.91
CA ASN A 201 -2.53 4.67 -28.26
C ASN A 201 -1.80 5.61 -29.23
N ASN A 202 -2.28 5.74 -30.47
CA ASN A 202 -1.62 6.55 -31.50
C ASN A 202 -1.52 8.05 -31.14
N ASP A 203 -2.44 8.56 -30.32
CA ASP A 203 -2.59 9.99 -30.05
C ASP A 203 -2.26 10.35 -28.59
N GLN A 204 -2.38 9.39 -27.67
CA GLN A 204 -2.29 9.59 -26.23
C GLN A 204 -1.18 8.76 -25.59
N PHE A 205 -0.46 9.41 -24.68
CA PHE A 205 0.65 8.87 -23.90
C PHE A 205 0.42 9.20 -22.43
N ILE A 206 0.99 8.40 -21.52
CA ILE A 206 0.99 8.67 -20.08
C ILE A 206 2.41 9.09 -19.67
N ASP A 207 2.59 10.29 -19.12
CA ASP A 207 3.86 10.73 -18.53
C ASP A 207 3.79 10.71 -17.00
N ALA A 208 4.48 9.74 -16.40
CA ALA A 208 4.52 9.58 -14.94
C ALA A 208 5.64 10.37 -14.24
N THR A 209 6.35 11.25 -14.97
CA THR A 209 7.52 11.99 -14.45
C THR A 209 7.14 12.89 -13.28
N ARG A 210 6.02 13.61 -13.38
CA ARG A 210 5.58 14.58 -12.36
C ARG A 210 4.52 14.02 -11.42
N VAL A 211 3.54 13.31 -11.99
CA VAL A 211 2.41 12.72 -11.28
C VAL A 211 2.27 11.28 -11.74
N GLY A 212 2.01 10.36 -10.83
CA GLY A 212 1.82 8.94 -11.13
C GLY A 212 1.86 8.10 -9.84
N ASN A 213 1.96 6.79 -9.98
CA ASN A 213 2.06 5.87 -8.85
C ASN A 213 3.43 5.15 -8.82
N LEU A 214 3.61 4.24 -7.86
CA LEU A 214 4.91 3.61 -7.59
C LEU A 214 5.39 2.67 -8.71
N ILE A 215 4.50 2.18 -9.57
CA ILE A 215 4.88 1.26 -10.65
C ILE A 215 5.79 1.92 -11.69
N ARG A 216 5.85 3.26 -11.74
CA ARG A 216 6.80 4.00 -12.60
C ARG A 216 8.27 3.66 -12.30
N PHE A 217 8.57 3.14 -11.11
CA PHE A 217 9.93 2.74 -10.73
C PHE A 217 10.25 1.28 -11.07
N ALA A 218 9.33 0.51 -11.65
CA ALA A 218 9.65 -0.83 -12.13
C ALA A 218 10.59 -0.74 -13.34
N ASN A 219 11.70 -1.48 -13.26
CA ASN A 219 12.79 -1.37 -14.22
C ASN A 219 12.57 -2.24 -15.46
N HIS A 220 13.35 -1.95 -16.49
CA HIS A 220 13.36 -2.72 -17.72
C HIS A 220 14.10 -4.06 -17.56
N SER A 221 13.58 -5.10 -18.20
CA SER A 221 14.34 -6.32 -18.47
C SER A 221 13.80 -7.03 -19.71
N ASN A 222 14.68 -7.36 -20.67
CA ASN A 222 14.30 -8.13 -21.87
C ASN A 222 14.14 -9.63 -21.58
N ASN A 223 14.93 -10.17 -20.66
CA ASN A 223 15.08 -11.63 -20.50
C ASN A 223 14.39 -12.16 -19.25
N ASN A 224 14.24 -11.33 -18.21
CA ASN A 224 13.74 -11.74 -16.90
C ASN A 224 12.53 -10.90 -16.45
N ALA A 225 11.82 -10.25 -17.38
CA ALA A 225 10.57 -9.55 -17.10
C ALA A 225 9.56 -10.49 -16.43
N ASN A 226 9.13 -10.12 -15.22
CA ASN A 226 8.11 -10.83 -14.46
C ASN A 226 6.74 -10.14 -14.51
N CYS A 227 6.66 -8.99 -15.19
CA CYS A 227 5.44 -8.28 -15.50
C CYS A 227 5.31 -8.05 -17.02
N SER A 228 4.06 -7.95 -17.47
CA SER A 228 3.69 -7.51 -18.83
C SER A 228 2.69 -6.36 -18.75
N SER A 229 2.78 -5.41 -19.66
CA SER A 229 1.82 -4.31 -19.77
C SER A 229 0.78 -4.60 -20.86
N GLU A 230 -0.49 -4.31 -20.58
CA GLU A 230 -1.58 -4.40 -21.56
C GLU A 230 -2.43 -3.14 -21.54
N ILE A 231 -2.85 -2.67 -22.72
CA ILE A 231 -3.83 -1.59 -22.83
C ILE A 231 -5.23 -2.19 -22.77
N LYS A 232 -6.07 -1.70 -21.85
CA LYS A 232 -7.46 -2.12 -21.66
C LYS A 232 -8.40 -0.95 -21.89
N ILE A 233 -9.62 -1.27 -22.35
CA ILE A 233 -10.74 -0.33 -22.33
C ILE A 233 -11.50 -0.53 -21.03
N VAL A 234 -11.57 0.51 -20.19
CA VAL A 234 -12.30 0.52 -18.92
C VAL A 234 -13.28 1.68 -18.94
N ASN A 235 -14.57 1.39 -18.96
CA ASN A 235 -15.65 2.39 -19.08
C ASN A 235 -15.49 3.33 -20.28
N GLY A 236 -14.97 2.83 -21.41
CA GLY A 236 -14.74 3.60 -22.63
C GLY A 236 -13.41 4.35 -22.71
N GLU A 237 -12.59 4.31 -21.66
CA GLU A 237 -11.28 4.94 -21.62
C GLU A 237 -10.15 3.91 -21.80
N HIS A 238 -9.10 4.28 -22.52
CA HIS A 238 -7.87 3.48 -22.57
C HIS A 238 -7.13 3.61 -21.23
N ARG A 239 -6.69 2.49 -20.68
CA ARG A 239 -5.87 2.41 -19.46
C ARG A 239 -4.77 1.39 -19.63
N ILE A 240 -3.63 1.61 -18.97
CA ILE A 240 -2.49 0.70 -19.03
C ILE A 240 -2.49 -0.14 -17.74
N GLY A 241 -2.74 -1.43 -17.86
CA GLY A 241 -2.61 -2.39 -16.77
C GLY A 241 -1.25 -3.09 -16.83
N VAL A 242 -0.59 -3.22 -15.70
CA VAL A 242 0.60 -4.04 -15.50
C VAL A 242 0.18 -5.33 -14.80
N TYR A 243 0.46 -6.46 -15.42
CA TYR A 243 0.03 -7.80 -15.00
C TYR A 243 1.24 -8.70 -14.72
N ALA A 244 1.07 -9.67 -13.84
CA ALA A 244 2.10 -10.68 -13.58
C ALA A 244 2.24 -11.63 -14.78
N SER A 245 3.44 -11.75 -15.36
CA SER A 245 3.71 -12.67 -16.47
C SER A 245 4.02 -14.10 -16.01
N ARG A 246 4.38 -14.25 -14.73
CA ARG A 246 4.63 -15.52 -14.02
C ARG A 246 4.19 -15.39 -12.56
N HIS A 247 4.31 -16.47 -11.79
CA HIS A 247 4.22 -16.38 -10.33
C HIS A 247 5.37 -15.50 -9.79
N ILE A 248 5.04 -14.49 -8.98
CA ILE A 248 5.97 -13.53 -8.35
C ILE A 248 5.88 -13.69 -6.84
N LEU A 249 7.02 -13.80 -6.18
CA LEU A 249 7.11 -13.91 -4.73
C LEU A 249 7.15 -12.52 -4.05
N PHE A 250 6.70 -12.50 -2.80
CA PHE A 250 6.82 -11.33 -1.93
C PHE A 250 8.25 -10.78 -1.95
N GLY A 251 8.38 -9.47 -2.19
CA GLY A 251 9.65 -8.75 -2.16
C GLY A 251 10.50 -8.89 -3.42
N GLU A 252 10.04 -9.60 -4.47
CA GLU A 252 10.71 -9.56 -5.76
C GLU A 252 10.63 -8.16 -6.39
N GLU A 253 11.69 -7.78 -7.13
CA GLU A 253 11.69 -6.58 -7.95
C GLU A 253 10.77 -6.79 -9.16
N LEU A 254 9.89 -5.84 -9.43
CA LEU A 254 8.99 -5.84 -10.58
C LEU A 254 9.74 -5.30 -11.79
N LEU A 255 9.74 -6.09 -12.85
CA LEU A 255 10.45 -5.82 -14.09
C LEU A 255 9.51 -6.07 -15.28
N PHE A 256 9.48 -5.16 -16.24
CA PHE A 256 8.74 -5.36 -17.48
C PHE A 256 9.55 -4.90 -18.70
N ASP A 257 9.23 -5.45 -19.86
CA ASP A 257 9.82 -5.02 -21.12
C ASP A 257 9.31 -3.62 -21.48
N TYR A 258 10.23 -2.69 -21.73
CA TYR A 258 9.88 -1.32 -22.09
C TYR A 258 9.51 -1.21 -23.57
N ASN A 259 9.66 -2.31 -24.33
CA ASN A 259 9.43 -2.40 -25.76
C ASN A 259 10.19 -1.34 -26.56
N TYR A 260 11.38 -0.95 -26.07
CA TYR A 260 12.25 -0.09 -26.84
C TYR A 260 12.74 -0.84 -28.08
N GLY A 261 12.72 -0.15 -29.22
CA GLY A 261 13.34 -0.68 -30.43
C GLY A 261 14.80 -1.04 -30.18
N GLN A 262 15.31 -2.06 -30.88
CA GLN A 262 16.66 -2.61 -30.69
C GLN A 262 17.79 -1.56 -30.64
N THR A 263 17.58 -0.40 -31.28
CA THR A 263 18.50 0.75 -31.29
C THR A 263 18.65 1.44 -29.94
N TRP A 264 17.63 1.42 -29.09
CA TRP A 264 17.58 2.14 -27.80
C TRP A 264 17.89 1.25 -26.59
N ASN A 265 17.82 -0.07 -26.75
CA ASN A 265 18.17 -1.04 -25.70
C ASN A 265 19.60 -0.87 -25.15
N LYS A 266 20.52 -0.29 -25.94
CA LYS A 266 21.91 -0.02 -25.51
C LYS A 266 22.05 1.08 -24.45
N PHE A 267 21.03 1.92 -24.28
CA PHE A 267 21.05 3.02 -23.30
C PHE A 267 20.33 2.68 -22.00
N VAL A 268 19.67 1.52 -21.95
CA VAL A 268 19.02 1.02 -20.75
C VAL A 268 20.00 0.14 -19.96
N PRO A 269 20.19 0.39 -18.66
CA PRO A 269 21.04 -0.46 -17.83
C PRO A 269 20.58 -1.92 -17.89
N ILE A 270 21.51 -2.82 -18.24
CA ILE A 270 21.26 -4.26 -18.31
C ILE A 270 21.47 -4.86 -16.92
N GLU A 271 20.68 -5.87 -16.59
CA GLU A 271 20.87 -6.68 -15.39
C GLU A 271 22.33 -7.14 -15.26
N LYS A 272 22.95 -6.78 -14.13
CA LYS A 272 24.27 -7.33 -13.81
C LYS A 272 24.08 -8.81 -13.50
N SER A 273 24.83 -9.67 -14.18
CA SER A 273 24.84 -11.09 -13.86
C SER A 273 25.15 -11.27 -12.36
N ILE A 274 24.26 -11.94 -11.65
CA ILE A 274 24.33 -12.16 -10.19
C ILE A 274 25.68 -12.83 -9.78
N LYS A 275 26.42 -13.41 -10.74
CA LYS A 275 27.74 -14.02 -10.54
C LYS A 275 28.86 -13.03 -10.16
N ALA A 276 28.72 -11.72 -10.40
CA ALA A 276 29.80 -10.76 -10.14
C ALA A 276 29.89 -10.24 -8.70
N GLN A 277 28.88 -10.47 -7.86
CA GLN A 277 28.87 -10.01 -6.46
C GLN A 277 29.38 -11.05 -5.45
N ALA A 278 29.55 -12.31 -5.86
CA ALA A 278 30.04 -13.38 -4.99
C ALA A 278 31.58 -13.48 -4.92
N ASN A 279 32.31 -12.88 -5.86
CA ASN A 279 33.77 -13.05 -5.99
C ASN A 279 34.61 -11.94 -5.32
N ARG A 280 34.04 -11.14 -4.41
CA ARG A 280 34.80 -10.07 -3.74
C ARG A 280 35.17 -10.34 -2.28
N SER A 281 35.08 -11.59 -1.85
CA SER A 281 35.51 -12.00 -0.51
C SER A 281 35.89 -13.49 -0.49
N THR A 282 37.15 -13.80 -0.84
CA THR A 282 38.18 -14.44 0.03
C THR A 282 39.39 -14.89 -0.82
N PRO A 283 40.62 -14.95 -0.26
CA PRO A 283 41.85 -15.27 -0.98
C PRO A 283 42.05 -16.78 -1.20
N ASP A 284 42.94 -17.09 -2.14
CA ASP A 284 43.38 -18.43 -2.56
C ASP A 284 43.62 -19.45 -1.43
N SER A 285 43.14 -20.68 -1.62
CA SER A 285 43.96 -21.89 -1.47
C SER A 285 43.26 -23.12 -2.03
N ASP A 286 44.09 -23.96 -2.62
CA ASP A 286 43.86 -25.13 -3.46
C ASP A 286 43.21 -26.37 -2.79
N SER A 287 42.79 -27.30 -3.65
CA SER A 287 42.64 -28.76 -3.44
C SER A 287 41.33 -29.38 -2.86
N SER A 288 40.54 -29.95 -3.79
CA SER A 288 39.99 -31.32 -3.85
C SER A 288 39.18 -31.98 -2.70
N ARG A 289 38.03 -32.57 -3.11
CA ARG A 289 37.33 -33.82 -2.67
C ARG A 289 35.97 -33.72 -1.92
N THR A 290 34.96 -34.32 -2.59
CA THR A 290 33.86 -35.20 -2.14
C THR A 290 32.70 -34.74 -1.23
N ALA A 291 31.48 -34.88 -1.79
CA ALA A 291 30.17 -35.31 -1.25
C ALA A 291 29.81 -35.18 0.25
N GLY A 292 28.61 -34.64 0.54
CA GLY A 292 27.83 -34.94 1.75
C GLY A 292 26.92 -33.83 2.31
N SER A 293 25.60 -34.06 2.24
CA SER A 293 24.54 -33.77 3.23
C SER A 293 24.50 -32.48 4.11
N GLN A 294 23.35 -31.81 4.03
CA GLN A 294 22.54 -31.16 5.10
C GLN A 294 22.95 -29.85 5.84
N ASN A 295 21.94 -28.96 5.89
CA ASN A 295 21.55 -27.95 6.91
C ASN A 295 22.31 -26.61 7.11
N LYS A 296 21.63 -25.52 6.66
CA LYS A 296 21.42 -24.14 7.22
C LYS A 296 22.60 -23.35 7.86
N PRO A 297 22.66 -22.00 7.66
CA PRO A 297 21.92 -21.17 8.63
C PRO A 297 21.28 -19.86 8.12
N GLU A 298 20.08 -19.65 8.67
CA GLU A 298 19.12 -18.56 8.57
C GLU A 298 19.54 -17.25 9.29
N LYS A 299 20.81 -17.14 9.73
CA LYS A 299 21.28 -16.04 10.60
C LYS A 299 21.83 -14.82 9.85
N LEU A 300 22.30 -14.97 8.60
CA LEU A 300 22.90 -13.85 7.85
C LEU A 300 21.85 -12.85 7.31
N ARG A 301 20.63 -13.33 6.98
CA ARG A 301 19.54 -12.53 6.38
C ARG A 301 18.94 -11.47 7.32
N ARG A 302 19.01 -11.66 8.64
CA ARG A 302 18.49 -10.67 9.62
C ARG A 302 19.38 -9.44 9.78
N SER A 303 20.67 -9.52 9.45
CA SER A 303 21.60 -8.40 9.64
C SER A 303 21.49 -7.35 8.53
N VAL A 304 21.27 -7.79 7.29
CA VAL A 304 21.09 -6.91 6.12
C VAL A 304 19.75 -6.18 6.19
N LEU A 305 18.68 -6.86 6.64
CA LEU A 305 17.33 -6.28 6.76
C LEU A 305 17.22 -5.18 7.83
N LYS A 306 18.01 -5.26 8.92
CA LYS A 306 18.00 -4.22 9.98
C LYS A 306 18.69 -2.92 9.58
N LYS A 307 19.57 -2.92 8.57
CA LYS A 307 20.22 -1.70 8.07
C LYS A 307 19.32 -0.90 7.12
N SER A 308 18.44 -1.56 6.36
CA SER A 308 17.59 -0.88 5.37
C SER A 308 16.33 -0.22 5.95
N ILE A 309 15.85 -0.64 7.13
CA ILE A 309 14.65 -0.06 7.77
C ILE A 309 14.91 1.32 8.42
N LYS A 310 16.18 1.73 8.59
CA LYS A 310 16.52 3.00 9.26
C LYS A 310 16.56 4.23 8.33
N ALA A 311 16.27 4.07 7.04
CA ALA A 311 16.33 5.14 6.04
C ALA A 311 14.93 5.58 5.59
N GLU A 312 14.06 5.97 6.54
CA GLU A 312 12.95 6.88 6.21
C GLU A 312 13.50 8.30 6.31
N LEU A 313 13.63 8.97 5.16
CA LEU A 313 14.07 10.37 5.08
C LEU A 313 13.01 11.28 5.69
N LYS A 314 13.43 12.16 6.61
CA LYS A 314 12.55 13.16 7.21
C LYS A 314 12.23 14.25 6.19
N PRO A 315 10.99 14.80 6.16
CA PRO A 315 10.55 15.78 5.16
C PRO A 315 11.42 17.06 5.03
N ASP A 316 12.20 17.41 6.05
CA ASP A 316 12.97 18.66 6.10
C ASP A 316 14.28 18.61 5.29
N GLU A 317 14.81 17.44 4.95
CA GLU A 317 16.04 17.32 4.13
C GLU A 317 15.77 17.58 2.63
N ILE A 318 14.57 17.25 2.14
CA ILE A 318 14.14 17.47 0.74
C ILE A 318 14.10 18.97 0.39
N LYS A 319 13.82 19.85 1.37
CA LYS A 319 13.81 21.32 1.19
C LYS A 319 15.20 21.94 1.14
N ARG A 320 16.24 21.29 1.68
CA ARG A 320 17.62 21.82 1.67
C ARG A 320 18.34 21.53 0.36
N GLU A 321 18.08 20.39 -0.28
CA GLU A 321 18.67 20.06 -1.59
C GLU A 321 18.07 20.87 -2.74
N THR A 322 16.77 21.19 -2.67
CA THR A 322 16.10 22.05 -3.66
C THR A 322 16.56 23.52 -3.62
N ARG A 323 17.08 24.02 -2.49
CA ARG A 323 17.67 25.37 -2.41
C ARG A 323 19.10 25.43 -2.94
N ARG A 324 19.90 24.38 -2.74
CA ARG A 324 21.30 24.34 -3.24
C ARG A 324 21.39 24.32 -4.77
N SER A 325 20.43 23.71 -5.47
CA SER A 325 20.41 23.67 -6.93
C SER A 325 19.99 24.99 -7.59
N HIS A 326 19.28 25.88 -6.87
CA HIS A 326 18.94 27.21 -7.37
C HIS A 326 20.09 28.22 -7.28
N ASP A 327 20.97 28.13 -6.27
CA ASP A 327 22.09 29.07 -6.15
C ASP A 327 23.20 28.84 -7.19
N ASP A 328 23.45 27.59 -7.61
CA ASP A 328 24.50 27.27 -8.60
C ASP A 328 24.13 27.68 -10.05
N SER A 329 22.83 27.78 -10.37
CA SER A 329 22.37 28.23 -11.69
C SER A 329 22.51 29.74 -11.90
N SER A 330 22.54 30.53 -10.82
CA SER A 330 22.71 32.00 -10.88
C SER A 330 24.15 32.46 -11.16
N LYS A 331 25.15 31.62 -10.91
CA LYS A 331 26.59 31.97 -11.12
C LYS A 331 27.10 31.69 -12.53
N SER A 332 26.43 30.86 -13.33
CA SER A 332 26.91 30.48 -14.68
C SER A 332 26.51 31.46 -15.79
N SER A 333 25.49 32.29 -15.56
CA SER A 333 24.93 33.23 -16.54
C SER A 333 25.71 34.54 -16.70
N SER A 334 26.71 34.84 -15.85
CA SER A 334 27.51 36.08 -15.94
C SER A 334 28.76 35.99 -16.84
N LYS A 335 29.16 34.80 -17.31
CA LYS A 335 30.43 34.62 -18.05
C LYS A 335 30.34 34.61 -19.59
N ARG A 336 29.15 34.69 -20.19
CA ARG A 336 29.00 34.45 -21.65
C ARG A 336 28.74 35.69 -22.53
N ALA A 337 28.78 36.91 -21.98
CA ALA A 337 28.46 38.14 -22.72
C ALA A 337 29.66 38.90 -23.35
N LYS A 338 30.87 38.31 -23.42
CA LYS A 338 32.05 38.96 -24.02
C LYS A 338 32.80 38.05 -24.98
N SER A 339 32.26 37.81 -26.18
CA SER A 339 33.06 37.47 -27.37
C SER A 339 32.16 37.31 -28.59
N GLN A 340 31.78 38.43 -29.23
CA GLN A 340 31.39 38.47 -30.64
C GLN A 340 31.43 39.94 -31.11
N LYS A 341 32.63 40.37 -31.52
CA LYS A 341 32.85 41.54 -32.39
C LYS A 341 34.28 41.43 -32.95
N LYS A 342 34.41 40.83 -34.12
CA LYS A 342 35.19 41.30 -35.27
C LYS A 342 35.00 40.35 -36.44
#